data_AF-A0A418E7L5-F1
#
_entry.id   AF-A0A418E7L5-F1
#
_cell.length_a   1.000
_cell.length_b   1.000
_cell.length_c   1.000
_cell.angle_alpha   90.00
_cell.angle_beta   90.00
_cell.angle_gamma   90.00
#
_symmetry.space_group_name_H-M   'P 1'
#
loop_
_entity.id
_entity.type
_entity.pdbx_description
1 polymer ?
#
loop_
_entity_poly.entity_id
_entity_poly.type
_entity_poly.pdbx_seq_one_letter_code
_entity_poly.pdbx_strand_id
1 'polypeptide(L)'
;VTNPEVYKFRPKVMLREIVETILHFSQYESFQLAVATNGLYDASVYRKCAGILQRTQVVDAAKVAAFDSFAQTVEDLFKSNTQDEAMLGDIPDEFMDPLLWQLMKEPVTLPSGYVVDRATITQHLMNDASDPFTRSPLTVDQLVPNAALKAQIQAWVAAQHK
;
A
#
# COMPACT_ATOMS: atom_id res chain seq x y z
N VAL A 1 27.13 -5.35 11.76
CA VAL A 1 27.96 -4.34 12.50
C VAL A 1 28.28 -4.90 13.86
N THR A 2 29.53 -4.78 14.31
CA THR A 2 30.06 -5.45 15.52
C THR A 2 29.48 -4.93 16.83
N ASN A 3 28.85 -3.75 16.84
CA ASN A 3 28.16 -3.19 18.01
C ASN A 3 26.92 -2.35 17.61
N PRO A 4 25.76 -3.00 17.35
CA PRO A 4 24.55 -2.33 16.86
C PRO A 4 23.90 -1.38 17.89
N GLU A 5 24.17 -1.59 19.19
CA GLU A 5 23.61 -0.74 20.25
C GLU A 5 24.14 0.69 20.25
N VAL A 6 25.37 0.90 19.79
CA VAL A 6 25.97 2.23 19.61
C VAL A 6 25.14 3.08 18.63
N TYR A 7 24.47 2.44 17.68
CA TYR A 7 23.57 3.09 16.71
C TYR A 7 22.11 3.07 17.15
N LYS A 8 21.83 2.67 18.40
CA LYS A 8 20.48 2.42 18.93
C LYS A 8 19.67 1.42 18.08
N PHE A 9 20.36 0.58 17.29
CA PHE A 9 19.73 -0.41 16.45
C PHE A 9 19.42 -1.65 17.28
N ARG A 10 18.15 -1.76 17.73
CA ARG A 10 17.65 -2.86 18.58
C ARG A 10 16.62 -3.69 17.79
N PRO A 11 17.05 -4.52 16.82
CA PRO A 11 16.17 -5.10 15.82
C PRO A 11 15.04 -5.96 16.41
N LYS A 12 15.31 -6.71 17.49
CA LYS A 12 14.28 -7.51 18.17
C LYS A 12 13.21 -6.65 18.84
N VAL A 13 13.62 -5.55 19.47
CA VAL A 13 12.71 -4.62 20.15
C VAL A 13 11.87 -3.87 19.11
N MET A 14 12.54 -3.35 18.07
CA MET A 14 11.88 -2.66 16.97
C MET A 14 10.87 -3.57 16.25
N LEU A 15 11.26 -4.81 15.95
CA LEU A 15 10.36 -5.78 15.33
C LEU A 15 9.12 -6.06 16.19
N ARG A 16 9.31 -6.24 17.51
CA ARG A 16 8.19 -6.43 18.44
C ARG A 16 7.24 -5.23 18.42
N GLU A 17 7.76 -4.01 18.53
CA GLU A 17 6.96 -2.78 18.55
C GLU A 17 6.17 -2.60 17.25
N ILE A 18 6.81 -2.85 16.10
CA ILE A 18 6.15 -2.80 14.79
C ILE A 18 5.02 -3.83 14.73
N VAL A 19 5.27 -5.08 15.12
CA VAL A 19 4.26 -6.15 15.07
C VAL A 19 3.11 -5.89 16.02
N GLU A 20 3.37 -5.43 17.25
CA GLU A 20 2.31 -5.09 18.20
C GLU A 20 1.45 -3.93 17.69
N THR A 21 2.07 -2.95 17.02
CA THR A 21 1.34 -1.86 16.37
C THR A 21 0.45 -2.38 15.24
N ILE A 22 0.98 -3.24 14.36
CA ILE A 22 0.20 -3.87 13.29
C ILE A 22 -0.99 -4.65 13.87
N LEU A 23 -0.75 -5.47 14.91
CA LEU A 23 -1.79 -6.27 15.54
C LEU A 23 -2.85 -5.44 16.27
N HIS A 24 -2.52 -4.22 16.72
CA HIS A 24 -3.51 -3.31 17.29
C HIS A 24 -4.55 -2.87 16.23
N PHE A 25 -4.11 -2.71 14.98
CA PHE A 25 -4.99 -2.27 13.88
C PHE A 25 -5.51 -3.44 13.02
N SER A 26 -4.98 -4.65 13.18
CA SER A 26 -5.28 -5.80 12.31
C SER A 26 -6.76 -6.21 12.30
N GLN A 27 -7.53 -5.83 13.33
CA GLN A 27 -8.97 -6.09 13.41
C GLN A 27 -9.82 -5.19 12.51
N TYR A 28 -9.29 -4.07 12.04
CA TYR A 28 -10.05 -3.13 11.21
C TYR A 28 -9.90 -3.50 9.74
N GLU A 29 -11.02 -3.81 9.08
CA GLU A 29 -11.06 -4.13 7.65
C GLU A 29 -10.47 -3.00 6.78
N SER A 30 -10.71 -1.74 7.17
CA SER A 30 -10.12 -0.58 6.49
C SER A 30 -8.59 -0.58 6.54
N PHE A 31 -7.99 -1.04 7.63
CA PHE A 31 -6.54 -1.18 7.75
C PHE A 31 -6.03 -2.36 6.92
N GLN A 32 -6.70 -3.52 6.96
CA GLN A 32 -6.35 -4.67 6.13
C GLN A 32 -6.36 -4.32 4.64
N LEU A 33 -7.41 -3.63 4.17
CA LEU A 33 -7.53 -3.17 2.80
C LEU A 33 -6.44 -2.15 2.46
N ALA A 34 -6.21 -1.15 3.32
CA ALA A 34 -5.17 -0.15 3.10
C ALA A 34 -3.77 -0.77 2.98
N VAL A 35 -3.46 -1.80 3.79
CA VAL A 35 -2.19 -2.52 3.67
C VAL A 35 -2.12 -3.27 2.34
N ALA A 36 -3.21 -3.91 1.89
CA ALA A 36 -3.23 -4.62 0.62
C ALA A 36 -3.12 -3.68 -0.59
N THR A 37 -3.64 -2.45 -0.55
CA THR A 37 -3.75 -1.59 -1.73
C THR A 37 -2.79 -0.40 -1.78
N ASN A 38 -1.86 -0.26 -0.84
CA ASN A 38 -0.96 0.89 -0.78
C ASN A 38 0.22 0.87 -1.78
N GLY A 39 0.34 -0.18 -2.59
CA GLY A 39 1.43 -0.34 -3.57
C GLY A 39 2.80 -0.69 -2.97
N LEU A 40 2.94 -0.78 -1.64
CA LEU A 40 4.16 -1.22 -0.94
C LEU A 40 4.05 -2.62 -0.34
N TYR A 41 2.90 -3.26 -0.48
CA TYR A 41 2.69 -4.62 0.00
C TYR A 41 3.59 -5.62 -0.72
N ASP A 42 4.33 -6.41 0.05
CA ASP A 42 5.10 -7.55 -0.44
C ASP A 42 4.83 -8.78 0.45
N ALA A 43 4.09 -9.75 -0.10
CA ALA A 43 3.77 -11.00 0.58
C ALA A 43 5.02 -11.74 1.09
N SER A 44 6.16 -11.61 0.40
CA SER A 44 7.43 -12.22 0.82
C SER A 44 7.98 -11.60 2.11
N VAL A 45 7.78 -10.29 2.32
CA VAL A 45 8.19 -9.59 3.54
C VAL A 45 7.36 -10.07 4.73
N TYR A 46 6.04 -10.18 4.56
CA TYR A 46 5.14 -10.68 5.61
C TYR A 46 5.44 -12.14 5.98
N ARG A 47 5.64 -13.02 4.98
CA ARG A 47 6.04 -14.42 5.21
C ARG A 47 7.39 -14.55 5.92
N LYS A 48 8.37 -13.71 5.56
CA LYS A 48 9.66 -13.67 6.27
C LYS A 48 9.50 -13.18 7.71
N CYS A 49 8.66 -12.16 7.93
CA CYS A 49 8.36 -11.65 9.27
C CYS A 49 7.78 -12.75 10.16
N ALA A 50 6.74 -13.44 9.71
CA ALA A 50 6.15 -14.59 10.38
C ALA A 50 7.20 -15.63 10.82
N GLY A 51 8.07 -16.06 9.89
CA GLY A 51 9.14 -17.01 10.20
C GLY A 51 10.18 -16.47 11.21
N ILE A 52 10.47 -15.17 11.20
CA ILE A 52 11.35 -14.54 12.19
C ILE A 52 10.67 -14.51 13.57
N LEU A 53 9.38 -14.18 13.65
CA LEU A 53 8.64 -14.14 14.92
C LEU A 53 8.58 -15.53 15.57
N GLN A 54 8.29 -16.57 14.78
CA GLN A 54 8.29 -17.97 15.22
C GLN A 54 9.66 -18.38 15.79
N ARG A 55 10.76 -18.06 15.11
CA ARG A 55 12.11 -18.46 15.52
C ARG A 55 12.66 -17.66 16.70
N THR A 56 12.37 -16.36 16.75
CA THR A 56 13.03 -15.46 17.71
C THR A 56 12.29 -15.29 19.02
N GLN A 57 11.00 -15.67 19.06
CA GLN A 57 10.12 -15.57 20.23
C GLN A 57 10.13 -14.17 20.86
N VAL A 58 10.22 -13.13 20.03
CA VAL A 58 10.15 -11.72 20.47
C VAL A 58 8.74 -11.30 20.90
N VAL A 59 7.73 -12.09 20.50
CA VAL A 59 6.32 -12.00 20.89
C VAL A 59 5.83 -13.40 21.30
N ASP A 60 4.73 -13.47 22.04
CA ASP A 60 4.11 -14.74 22.45
C ASP A 60 3.44 -15.47 21.28
N ALA A 61 3.17 -16.78 21.48
CA ALA A 61 2.61 -17.64 20.44
C ALA A 61 1.24 -17.17 19.93
N ALA A 62 0.42 -16.53 20.77
CA ALA A 62 -0.88 -16.03 20.34
C ALA A 62 -0.72 -14.83 19.38
N LYS A 63 0.22 -13.92 19.64
CA LYS A 63 0.57 -12.83 18.72
C LYS A 63 1.17 -13.32 17.41
N VAL A 64 1.99 -14.37 17.44
CA VAL A 64 2.49 -15.00 16.21
C VAL A 64 1.33 -15.51 15.35
N ALA A 65 0.41 -16.28 15.95
CA ALA A 65 -0.76 -16.80 15.24
C ALA A 65 -1.68 -15.67 14.71
N ALA A 66 -1.86 -14.60 15.49
CA ALA A 66 -2.61 -13.43 15.05
C ALA A 66 -1.94 -12.71 13.87
N PHE A 67 -0.61 -12.61 13.87
CA PHE A 67 0.12 -12.01 12.75
C PHE A 67 0.04 -12.88 11.49
N ASP A 68 0.13 -14.20 11.63
CA ASP A 68 -0.06 -15.15 10.53
C ASP A 68 -1.47 -15.02 9.91
N SER A 69 -2.51 -14.93 10.75
CA SER A 69 -3.88 -14.71 10.28
C SER A 69 -4.06 -13.37 9.56
N PHE A 70 -3.45 -12.31 10.09
CA PHE A 70 -3.48 -10.99 9.46
C PHE A 70 -2.75 -11.01 8.10
N ALA A 71 -1.56 -11.58 8.05
CA ALA A 71 -0.77 -11.70 6.82
C ALA A 71 -1.53 -12.46 5.73
N GLN A 72 -2.21 -13.55 6.08
CA GLN A 72 -3.05 -14.31 5.17
C GLN A 72 -4.22 -13.48 4.65
N THR A 73 -4.93 -12.78 5.55
CA THR A 73 -6.08 -11.93 5.19
C THR A 73 -5.66 -10.85 4.18
N VAL A 74 -4.55 -10.15 4.44
CA VAL A 74 -4.03 -9.12 3.54
C VAL A 74 -3.57 -9.73 2.21
N GLU A 75 -2.94 -10.91 2.23
CA GLU A 75 -2.52 -11.59 0.99
C GLU A 75 -3.73 -11.97 0.12
N ASP A 76 -4.82 -12.44 0.73
CA ASP A 76 -6.04 -12.80 0.02
C ASP A 76 -6.75 -11.56 -0.55
N LEU A 77 -6.79 -10.45 0.21
CA LEU A 77 -7.29 -9.16 -0.29
C LEU A 77 -6.45 -8.66 -1.48
N PHE A 78 -5.11 -8.74 -1.38
CA PHE A 78 -4.21 -8.35 -2.47
C PHE A 78 -4.44 -9.18 -3.74
N LYS A 79 -4.58 -10.51 -3.58
CA LYS A 79 -4.88 -11.42 -4.70
C LYS A 79 -6.24 -11.11 -5.31
N SER A 80 -7.27 -10.88 -4.50
CA SER A 80 -8.60 -10.51 -5.00
C SER A 80 -8.52 -9.24 -5.83
N ASN A 81 -7.90 -8.17 -5.32
CA ASN A 81 -7.80 -6.91 -6.07
C ASN A 81 -7.00 -7.06 -7.37
N THR A 82 -5.91 -7.83 -7.35
CA THR A 82 -5.10 -8.10 -8.55
C THR A 82 -5.87 -8.95 -9.56
N GLN A 83 -6.65 -9.92 -9.09
CA GLN A 83 -7.49 -10.76 -9.94
C GLN A 83 -8.62 -9.95 -10.56
N ASP A 84 -9.28 -9.09 -9.79
CA ASP A 84 -10.34 -8.20 -10.28
C ASP A 84 -9.79 -7.29 -11.39
N GLU A 85 -8.60 -6.72 -11.20
CA GLU A 85 -7.91 -5.94 -12.24
C GLU A 85 -7.55 -6.79 -13.48
N ALA A 86 -7.05 -8.02 -13.28
CA ALA A 86 -6.73 -8.92 -14.39
C ALA A 86 -7.97 -9.36 -15.19
N MET A 87 -9.17 -9.35 -14.58
CA MET A 87 -10.43 -9.63 -15.28
C MET A 87 -10.91 -8.45 -16.14
N LEU A 88 -10.40 -7.24 -15.93
CA LEU A 88 -10.78 -6.06 -16.72
C LEU A 88 -10.14 -6.03 -18.12
N GLY A 89 -9.24 -6.98 -18.43
CA GLY A 89 -8.56 -7.06 -19.72
C GLY A 89 -7.53 -5.94 -19.91
N ASP A 90 -7.35 -5.49 -21.16
CA ASP A 90 -6.43 -4.40 -21.48
C ASP A 90 -7.02 -3.04 -21.04
N ILE A 91 -6.57 -2.59 -19.86
CA ILE A 91 -6.93 -1.28 -19.31
C ILE A 91 -6.30 -0.19 -20.19
N PRO A 92 -7.07 0.81 -20.66
CA PRO A 92 -6.52 1.95 -21.39
C PRO A 92 -5.46 2.71 -20.61
N ASP A 93 -4.38 3.11 -21.28
CA ASP A 93 -3.22 3.75 -20.62
C ASP A 93 -3.59 5.00 -19.80
N GLU A 94 -4.57 5.76 -20.28
CA GLU A 94 -5.10 6.97 -19.64
C GLU A 94 -5.80 6.73 -18.29
N PHE A 95 -6.16 5.48 -17.98
CA PHE A 95 -6.82 5.09 -16.72
C PHE A 95 -5.84 4.54 -15.69
N MET A 96 -4.59 4.29 -16.07
CA MET A 96 -3.60 3.72 -15.16
C MET A 96 -2.79 4.80 -14.45
N ASP A 97 -2.44 4.51 -13.22
CA ASP A 97 -1.51 5.30 -12.44
C ASP A 97 -0.10 5.19 -13.06
N PRO A 98 0.56 6.30 -13.40
CA PRO A 98 1.87 6.28 -14.07
C PRO A 98 3.03 5.81 -13.18
N LEU A 99 2.85 5.71 -11.86
CA LEU A 99 3.85 5.22 -10.91
C LEU A 99 3.66 3.74 -10.58
N LEU A 100 2.41 3.32 -10.36
CA LEU A 100 2.08 1.94 -9.96
C LEU A 100 1.60 1.05 -11.10
N TRP A 101 1.27 1.61 -12.27
CA TRP A 101 0.71 0.86 -13.41
C TRP A 101 -0.54 0.06 -13.04
N GLN A 102 -1.36 0.61 -12.15
CA GLN A 102 -2.63 0.05 -11.69
C GLN A 102 -3.77 1.00 -12.04
N LEU A 103 -5.00 0.47 -12.15
CA LEU A 103 -6.18 1.30 -12.42
C LEU A 103 -6.34 2.39 -11.35
N MET A 104 -6.44 3.66 -11.76
CA MET A 104 -6.70 4.76 -10.84
C MET A 104 -8.12 4.66 -10.25
N LYS A 105 -8.24 4.67 -8.93
CA LYS A 105 -9.52 4.65 -8.20
C LYS A 105 -9.99 6.08 -7.90
N GLU A 106 -9.05 6.94 -7.56
CA GLU A 106 -9.27 8.35 -7.22
C GLU A 106 -8.26 9.24 -7.93
N PRO A 107 -8.42 9.45 -9.25
CA PRO A 107 -7.48 10.26 -10.02
C PRO A 107 -7.44 11.71 -9.52
N VAL A 108 -6.23 12.22 -9.32
CA VAL A 108 -5.94 13.60 -8.95
C VAL A 108 -4.93 14.21 -9.90
N THR A 109 -5.14 15.48 -10.24
CA THR A 109 -4.25 16.27 -11.09
C THR A 109 -3.28 17.05 -10.23
N LEU A 110 -1.99 16.91 -10.54
CA LEU A 110 -0.89 17.67 -9.95
C LEU A 110 -0.79 19.05 -10.62
N PRO A 111 -0.19 20.07 -9.97
CA PRO A 111 0.10 21.36 -10.60
C PRO A 111 0.94 21.27 -11.87
N SER A 112 1.74 20.21 -12.01
CA SER A 112 2.53 19.88 -13.21
C SER A 112 1.69 19.37 -14.39
N GLY A 113 0.41 19.05 -14.17
CA GLY A 113 -0.50 18.50 -15.18
C GLY A 113 -0.54 16.98 -15.23
N TYR A 114 0.36 16.27 -14.54
CA TYR A 114 0.27 14.82 -14.41
C TYR A 114 -0.96 14.41 -13.60
N VAL A 115 -1.52 13.25 -13.95
CA VAL A 115 -2.64 12.64 -13.24
C VAL A 115 -2.16 11.33 -12.64
N VAL A 116 -2.43 11.14 -11.36
CA VAL A 116 -2.05 9.95 -10.58
C VAL A 116 -3.18 9.58 -9.64
N ASP A 117 -3.15 8.38 -9.06
CA ASP A 117 -4.07 8.03 -8.00
C ASP A 117 -3.74 8.78 -6.70
N ARG A 118 -4.79 9.24 -6.00
CA ARG A 118 -4.67 9.96 -4.73
C ARG A 118 -3.85 9.19 -3.70
N ALA A 119 -4.05 7.88 -3.57
CA ALA A 119 -3.33 7.08 -2.59
C ALA A 119 -1.84 7.06 -2.90
N THR A 120 -1.49 6.86 -4.18
CA THR A 120 -0.11 6.83 -4.67
C THR A 120 0.64 8.12 -4.34
N ILE A 121 0.09 9.28 -4.73
CA ILE A 121 0.77 10.57 -4.50
C ILE A 121 0.81 10.96 -3.03
N THR A 122 -0.23 10.64 -2.26
CA THR A 122 -0.25 10.93 -0.83
C THR A 122 0.87 10.16 -0.12
N GLN A 123 1.09 8.90 -0.50
CA GLN A 123 2.19 8.10 0.02
C GLN A 123 3.57 8.61 -0.41
N HIS A 124 3.72 9.07 -1.65
CA HIS A 124 4.95 9.73 -2.09
C HIS A 124 5.26 10.95 -1.21
N LEU A 125 4.27 11.82 -1.00
CA LEU A 125 4.40 13.05 -0.22
C LEU A 125 4.68 12.84 1.27
N MET A 126 4.41 11.65 1.82
CA MET A 126 4.83 11.28 3.19
C MET A 126 6.34 11.06 3.28
N ASN A 127 6.99 10.68 2.19
CA ASN A 127 8.43 10.38 2.13
C ASN A 127 9.24 11.56 1.55
N ASP A 128 8.71 12.21 0.51
CA ASP A 128 9.33 13.34 -0.18
C ASP A 128 8.27 14.36 -0.60
N ALA A 129 8.41 15.61 -0.15
CA ALA A 129 7.45 16.69 -0.41
C ALA A 129 7.67 17.34 -1.79
N SER A 130 7.79 16.51 -2.82
CA SER A 130 8.05 16.94 -4.20
C SER A 130 7.12 16.24 -5.19
N ASP A 131 7.04 16.78 -6.39
CA ASP A 131 6.39 16.15 -7.53
C ASP A 131 7.27 15.00 -8.05
N PRO A 132 6.77 13.76 -8.15
CA PRO A 132 7.59 12.61 -8.51
C PRO A 132 8.14 12.65 -9.96
N PHE A 133 7.58 13.50 -10.83
CA PHE A 133 8.00 13.66 -12.22
C PHE A 133 8.92 14.86 -12.43
N THR A 134 8.61 15.99 -11.76
CA THR A 134 9.33 17.26 -11.97
C THR A 134 10.27 17.63 -10.83
N ARG A 135 10.17 16.97 -9.68
CA ARG A 135 10.86 17.28 -8.41
C ARG A 135 10.59 18.68 -7.86
N SER A 136 9.55 19.35 -8.35
CA SER A 136 9.13 20.65 -7.81
C SER A 136 8.44 20.46 -6.46
N PRO A 137 8.56 21.41 -5.50
CA PRO A 137 7.88 21.29 -4.22
C PRO A 137 6.37 21.09 -4.38
N LEU A 138 5.81 20.11 -3.68
CA LEU A 138 4.40 19.74 -3.79
C LEU A 138 3.84 19.41 -2.40
N THR A 139 2.58 19.79 -2.17
CA THR A 139 1.84 19.48 -0.94
C THR A 139 0.47 18.86 -1.28
N VAL A 140 -0.09 18.11 -0.34
CA VAL A 140 -1.36 17.39 -0.51
C VAL A 140 -2.52 18.35 -0.85
N ASP A 141 -2.51 19.56 -0.31
CA ASP A 141 -3.55 20.57 -0.57
C ASP A 141 -3.54 21.12 -2.01
N GLN A 142 -2.44 20.93 -2.74
CA GLN A 142 -2.33 21.34 -4.14
C GLN A 142 -2.90 20.30 -5.12
N LEU A 143 -3.32 19.13 -4.62
CA LEU A 143 -3.87 18.05 -5.44
C LEU A 143 -5.33 18.33 -5.79
N VAL A 144 -5.63 18.43 -7.08
CA VAL A 144 -6.99 18.71 -7.56
C VAL A 144 -7.69 17.40 -7.95
N PRO A 145 -8.84 17.02 -7.36
CA PRO A 145 -9.61 15.85 -7.78
C PRO A 145 -10.02 15.92 -9.25
N ASN A 146 -9.74 14.87 -10.03
CA ASN A 146 -10.17 14.76 -11.42
C ASN A 146 -11.49 13.96 -11.53
N ALA A 147 -12.61 14.60 -11.18
CA ALA A 147 -13.92 13.97 -11.16
C ALA A 147 -14.38 13.47 -12.54
N ALA A 148 -13.97 14.15 -13.62
CA ALA A 148 -14.30 13.75 -14.99
C ALA A 148 -13.63 12.42 -15.36
N LEU A 149 -12.33 12.28 -15.12
CA LEU A 149 -11.61 11.03 -15.36
C LEU A 149 -12.13 9.90 -14.46
N LYS A 150 -12.41 10.21 -13.18
CA LYS A 150 -13.01 9.23 -12.26
C LYS A 150 -14.32 8.65 -12.82
N ALA A 151 -15.19 9.50 -13.36
CA ALA A 151 -16.45 9.05 -13.98
C ALA A 151 -16.23 8.21 -15.25
N GLN A 152 -15.24 8.56 -16.07
CA GLN A 152 -14.88 7.78 -17.27
C GLN A 152 -14.37 6.39 -16.91
N ILE A 153 -13.46 6.30 -15.93
CA ILE A 153 -12.94 5.03 -15.41
C ILE A 153 -14.09 4.17 -14.89
N GLN A 154 -14.97 4.73 -14.06
CA GLN A 154 -16.12 3.99 -13.51
C GLN A 154 -17.07 3.48 -14.60
N ALA A 155 -17.34 4.30 -15.62
CA ALA A 155 -18.18 3.90 -16.74
C ALA A 155 -17.52 2.77 -17.56
N TRP A 156 -16.21 2.84 -17.77
CA TRP A 156 -15.45 1.81 -18.47
C TRP A 156 -15.44 0.48 -17.69
N VAL A 157 -15.14 0.50 -16.39
CA VAL A 157 -15.18 -0.70 -15.53
C VAL A 157 -16.57 -1.34 -15.55
N ALA A 158 -17.63 -0.54 -15.42
CA ALA A 158 -19.00 -1.04 -15.47
C ALA A 158 -19.38 -1.67 -16.83
N ALA A 159 -18.72 -1.27 -17.91
CA ALA A 159 -18.92 -1.87 -19.23
C ALA A 159 -18.21 -3.23 -19.38
N GLN A 160 -17.11 -3.47 -18.66
CA GLN A 160 -16.38 -4.75 -18.67
C GLN A 160 -17.09 -5.86 -17.90
N HIS A 161 -17.96 -5.51 -16.94
CA HIS A 161 -18.73 -6.47 -16.15
C HIS A 161 -20.09 -6.84 -16.77
N LYS A 162 -20.38 -6.43 -18.01
CA LYS A 162 -21.58 -6.78 -18.77
C LYS A 162 -21.29 -7.81 -19.85
#